data_AF-A0A6C1NUK3-F1
#
_entry.id   AF-A0A6C1NUK3-F1
#
_cell.length_a   1.000
_cell.length_b   1.000
_cell.length_c   1.000
_cell.angle_alpha   90.00
_cell.angle_beta   90.00
_cell.angle_gamma   90.00
#
_symmetry.space_group_name_H-M   'P 1'
#
loop_
_entity.id
_entity.type
_entity.pdbx_description
1 polymer ?
#
loop_
_entity_poly.entity_id
_entity_poly.type
_entity_poly.pdbx_seq_one_letter_code
_entity_poly.pdbx_strand_id
1 'polypeptide(L)'
;MAGPPDSRPAEAASRELSRGTPRGGAPVPDTLRALYRRYCQVEARELLNVIPRAGVRSLWAQARTSSDAVPGTEDALDRLVGEAMGILPLPPYDVWVRAWMADRQPFLERMGVPATPAGPEPVTVATREVDQRWWAHLNLFRTGDGRWRGFLSFHAQGEPRTLRTAEIFRGDDPAELRRRFREFTPLSLQAFLRSVLP
;
A
#
# COMPACT_ATOMS: atom_id res chain seq x y z
N MET A 1 50.95 46.65 -14.90
CA MET A 1 49.77 46.57 -14.01
C MET A 1 49.34 45.11 -13.94
N ALA A 2 48.91 44.62 -12.78
CA ALA A 2 48.76 43.20 -12.50
C ALA A 2 47.44 42.90 -11.74
N GLY A 3 46.94 41.67 -11.89
CA GLY A 3 46.16 40.99 -10.85
C GLY A 3 44.62 41.07 -10.95
N PRO A 4 43.89 39.95 -10.72
CA PRO A 4 42.41 39.86 -10.63
C PRO A 4 41.93 39.96 -9.15
N PRO A 5 40.61 39.99 -8.80
CA PRO A 5 39.66 38.84 -8.84
C PRO A 5 38.18 39.30 -9.14
N ASP A 6 37.03 38.65 -8.84
CA ASP A 6 36.67 37.34 -8.26
C ASP A 6 35.22 36.89 -8.64
N SER A 7 34.92 35.60 -8.43
CA SER A 7 33.69 34.93 -7.89
C SER A 7 32.22 35.26 -8.28
N ARG A 8 31.40 34.21 -8.09
CA ARG A 8 29.93 34.12 -8.24
C ARG A 8 29.14 34.83 -7.10
N PRO A 9 27.83 35.03 -7.28
CA PRO A 9 26.82 34.14 -6.66
C PRO A 9 25.90 33.51 -7.73
N ALA A 10 25.32 32.31 -7.61
CA ALA A 10 24.53 31.69 -6.52
C ALA A 10 23.11 32.29 -6.37
N GLU A 11 22.11 31.39 -6.31
CA GLU A 11 20.70 31.61 -5.97
C GLU A 11 19.84 32.61 -6.78
N ALA A 12 19.13 32.07 -7.76
CA ALA A 12 17.71 32.40 -7.97
C ALA A 12 16.96 31.08 -8.26
N ALA A 13 16.54 30.38 -7.20
CA ALA A 13 15.95 29.06 -7.32
C ALA A 13 14.62 29.08 -8.09
N SER A 14 14.49 28.20 -9.08
CA SER A 14 13.28 27.95 -9.86
C SER A 14 12.10 27.54 -8.95
N ARG A 15 11.34 28.52 -8.46
CA ARG A 15 10.12 28.35 -7.67
C ARG A 15 8.87 28.45 -8.52
N GLU A 16 8.81 27.70 -9.62
CA GLU A 16 7.57 27.52 -10.38
C GLU A 16 7.65 26.21 -11.18
N LEU A 17 6.63 25.36 -10.98
CA LEU A 17 6.31 24.06 -11.63
C LEU A 17 6.28 22.87 -10.67
N SER A 18 5.13 22.70 -9.98
CA SER A 18 4.38 21.43 -9.89
C SER A 18 3.26 21.50 -8.82
N ARG A 19 2.22 22.30 -9.06
CA ARG A 19 0.87 21.96 -8.55
C ARG A 19 0.20 21.01 -9.55
N GLY A 20 0.77 19.81 -9.68
CA GLY A 20 0.15 18.71 -10.41
C GLY A 20 -0.75 17.93 -9.46
N THR A 21 -2.07 18.14 -9.52
CA THR A 21 -3.04 17.32 -8.80
C THR A 21 -2.97 15.88 -9.35
N PRO A 22 -2.61 14.86 -8.55
CA PRO A 22 -2.58 13.48 -9.05
C PRO A 22 -4.01 13.01 -9.33
N ARG A 23 -4.27 12.59 -10.58
CA ARG A 23 -5.53 11.93 -10.94
C ARG A 23 -5.52 10.49 -10.45
N GLY A 24 -6.37 10.19 -9.46
CA GLY A 24 -7.12 8.92 -9.44
C GLY A 24 -6.41 7.64 -8.96
N GLY A 25 -5.18 7.72 -8.45
CA GLY A 25 -4.64 6.66 -7.60
C GLY A 25 -5.12 6.84 -6.17
N ALA A 26 -6.04 6.01 -5.68
CA ALA A 26 -6.33 5.97 -4.24
C ALA A 26 -5.03 5.59 -3.50
N PRO A 27 -4.64 6.31 -2.42
CA PRO A 27 -3.39 6.04 -1.71
C PRO A 27 -3.36 4.56 -1.32
N VAL A 28 -2.27 3.86 -1.67
CA VAL A 28 -2.06 2.46 -1.26
C VAL A 28 -2.10 2.47 0.26
N PRO A 29 -3.12 1.86 0.89
CA PRO A 29 -3.38 2.18 2.27
C PRO A 29 -2.34 1.48 3.15
N ASP A 30 -1.72 2.23 4.05
CA ASP A 30 -0.47 1.86 4.72
C ASP A 30 -0.51 0.55 5.56
N THR A 31 -1.65 -0.13 5.68
CA THR A 31 -1.81 -1.32 6.54
C THR A 31 -2.30 -2.55 5.78
N LEU A 32 -1.80 -3.74 6.14
CA LEU A 32 -2.28 -5.04 5.61
C LEU A 32 -3.80 -5.22 5.75
N ARG A 33 -4.39 -4.69 6.84
CA ARG A 33 -5.84 -4.71 7.06
C ARG A 33 -6.61 -3.90 6.01
N ALA A 34 -6.05 -2.80 5.52
CA ALA A 34 -6.67 -2.01 4.47
C ALA A 34 -6.47 -2.63 3.07
N LEU A 35 -5.32 -3.26 2.82
CA LEU A 35 -5.12 -4.10 1.63
C LEU A 35 -6.09 -5.29 1.61
N TYR A 36 -6.30 -5.98 2.73
CA TYR A 36 -7.31 -7.03 2.86
C TYR A 36 -8.74 -6.53 2.60
N ARG A 37 -9.11 -5.34 3.12
CA ARG A 37 -10.42 -4.72 2.79
C ARG A 37 -10.55 -4.45 1.29
N ARG A 38 -9.51 -3.92 0.64
CA ARG A 38 -9.50 -3.70 -0.82
C ARG A 38 -9.62 -5.02 -1.59
N TYR A 39 -8.94 -6.08 -1.15
CA TYR A 39 -9.08 -7.42 -1.71
C TYR A 39 -10.53 -7.91 -1.63
N CYS A 40 -11.17 -7.84 -0.46
CA CYS A 40 -12.56 -8.25 -0.28
C CYS A 40 -13.54 -7.45 -1.16
N GLN A 41 -13.33 -6.13 -1.29
CA GLN A 41 -14.13 -5.27 -2.17
C GLN A 41 -13.97 -5.64 -3.65
N VAL A 42 -12.78 -6.03 -4.09
CA VAL A 42 -12.53 -6.51 -5.45
C VAL A 42 -13.23 -7.84 -5.70
N GLU A 43 -13.08 -8.84 -4.82
CA GLU A 43 -13.78 -10.13 -4.95
C GLU A 43 -15.30 -9.97 -4.99
N ALA A 44 -15.85 -9.07 -4.16
CA ALA A 44 -17.28 -8.76 -4.15
C ALA A 44 -17.77 -8.08 -5.43
N ARG A 45 -16.99 -7.18 -6.03
CA ARG A 45 -17.30 -6.59 -7.34
C ARG A 45 -17.24 -7.63 -8.46
N GLU A 46 -16.26 -8.53 -8.42
CA GLU A 46 -16.17 -9.66 -9.36
C GLU A 46 -17.37 -10.62 -9.23
N LEU A 47 -17.85 -10.89 -8.01
CA LEU A 47 -19.07 -11.68 -7.83
C LEU A 47 -20.28 -11.03 -8.51
N LEU A 48 -20.47 -9.71 -8.33
CA LEU A 48 -21.56 -8.96 -8.96
C LEU A 48 -21.51 -9.00 -10.50
N ASN A 49 -20.34 -9.19 -11.10
CA ASN A 49 -20.16 -9.36 -12.55
C ASN A 49 -20.53 -10.77 -13.05
N VAL A 50 -20.48 -11.79 -12.17
CA VAL A 50 -20.69 -13.21 -12.53
C VAL A 50 -22.09 -13.71 -12.20
N ILE A 51 -22.74 -13.19 -11.14
CA ILE A 51 -24.07 -13.66 -10.74
C ILE A 51 -25.17 -13.23 -11.72
N PRO A 52 -26.21 -14.06 -11.96
CA PRO A 52 -27.35 -13.67 -12.77
C PRO A 52 -28.07 -12.43 -12.21
N ARG A 53 -28.72 -11.65 -13.09
CA ARG A 53 -29.56 -10.49 -12.69
C ARG A 53 -30.64 -10.81 -11.65
N ALA A 54 -31.07 -12.07 -11.54
CA ALA A 54 -31.95 -12.52 -10.46
C ALA A 54 -31.24 -12.47 -9.09
N GLY A 55 -29.99 -12.94 -8.99
CA GLY A 55 -29.16 -12.84 -7.79
C GLY A 55 -28.87 -11.40 -7.38
N VAL A 56 -28.50 -10.54 -8.34
CA VAL A 56 -28.30 -9.09 -8.08
C VAL A 56 -29.56 -8.45 -7.48
N ARG A 57 -30.75 -8.76 -8.03
CA ARG A 57 -32.03 -8.27 -7.49
C ARG A 57 -32.32 -8.80 -6.08
N SER A 58 -31.95 -10.04 -5.76
CA SER A 58 -32.10 -10.60 -4.42
C SER A 58 -31.18 -9.92 -3.41
N LEU A 59 -29.91 -9.68 -3.76
CA LEU A 59 -28.97 -8.90 -2.94
C LEU A 59 -29.46 -7.47 -2.74
N TRP A 60 -30.02 -6.83 -3.77
CA TRP A 60 -30.60 -5.49 -3.64
C TRP A 60 -31.84 -5.45 -2.74
N ALA A 61 -32.68 -6.49 -2.77
CA ALA A 61 -33.80 -6.61 -1.85
C ALA A 61 -33.32 -6.76 -0.40
N GLN A 62 -32.28 -7.57 -0.16
CA GLN A 62 -31.65 -7.74 1.15
C GLN A 62 -31.01 -6.44 1.64
N ALA A 63 -30.22 -5.75 0.82
CA ALA A 63 -29.63 -4.44 1.13
C ALA A 63 -30.68 -3.40 1.57
N ARG A 64 -31.89 -3.45 0.99
CA ARG A 64 -33.00 -2.56 1.36
C ARG A 64 -33.69 -2.94 2.66
N THR A 65 -33.66 -4.21 3.08
CA THR A 65 -34.21 -4.66 4.37
C THR A 65 -33.22 -4.52 5.52
N SER A 66 -31.91 -4.57 5.25
CA SER A 66 -30.84 -4.49 6.25
C SER A 66 -30.45 -3.05 6.63
N SER A 67 -30.98 -2.03 5.96
CA SER A 67 -30.45 -0.66 5.99
C SER A 67 -31.39 0.34 6.68
N ASP A 68 -31.04 0.72 7.91
CA ASP A 68 -31.56 1.90 8.62
C ASP A 68 -30.98 3.23 8.09
N ALA A 69 -30.14 3.19 7.04
CA ALA A 69 -29.35 4.34 6.62
C ALA A 69 -30.17 5.36 5.82
N VAL A 70 -30.01 6.64 6.19
CA VAL A 70 -30.66 7.80 5.57
C VAL A 70 -30.53 7.76 4.04
N PRO A 71 -31.62 7.92 3.26
CA PRO A 71 -31.56 7.92 1.82
C PRO A 71 -30.63 9.03 1.26
N GLY A 72 -29.68 8.64 0.40
CA GLY A 72 -28.89 9.57 -0.42
C GLY A 72 -27.45 9.84 -0.01
N THR A 73 -26.92 9.24 1.06
CA THR A 73 -25.54 9.45 1.53
C THR A 73 -24.54 8.35 1.14
N GLU A 74 -24.99 7.23 0.59
CA GLU A 74 -24.16 6.06 0.30
C GLU A 74 -24.44 5.54 -1.11
N ASP A 75 -23.39 5.17 -1.85
CA ASP A 75 -23.52 4.68 -3.22
C ASP A 75 -24.27 3.33 -3.24
N ALA A 76 -25.24 3.20 -4.14
CA ALA A 76 -25.97 1.97 -4.37
C ALA A 76 -25.04 0.80 -4.74
N LEU A 77 -23.93 1.08 -5.42
CA LEU A 77 -22.90 0.09 -5.74
C LEU A 77 -22.17 -0.39 -4.48
N ASP A 78 -21.76 0.52 -3.59
CA ASP A 78 -21.01 0.14 -2.38
C ASP A 78 -21.88 -0.65 -1.40
N ARG A 79 -23.19 -0.40 -1.34
CA ARG A 79 -24.16 -1.26 -0.62
C ARG A 79 -24.20 -2.69 -1.18
N LEU A 80 -24.29 -2.83 -2.50
CA LEU A 80 -24.27 -4.15 -3.16
C LEU A 80 -22.95 -4.88 -2.93
N VAL A 81 -21.82 -4.16 -2.91
CA VAL A 81 -20.51 -4.71 -2.56
C VAL A 81 -20.48 -5.18 -1.10
N GLY A 82 -21.09 -4.44 -0.17
CA GLY A 82 -21.25 -4.84 1.22
C GLY A 82 -22.00 -6.15 1.40
N GLU A 83 -23.18 -6.29 0.80
CA GLU A 83 -23.95 -7.54 0.83
C GLU A 83 -23.21 -8.70 0.13
N ALA A 84 -22.57 -8.43 -1.02
CA ALA A 84 -21.76 -9.43 -1.73
C ALA A 84 -20.56 -9.92 -0.90
N MET A 85 -19.92 -9.06 -0.11
CA MET A 85 -18.89 -9.46 0.85
C MET A 85 -19.43 -10.38 1.96
N GLY A 86 -20.72 -10.25 2.33
CA GLY A 86 -21.36 -11.08 3.36
C GLY A 86 -21.65 -12.52 2.91
N ILE A 87 -21.79 -12.77 1.60
CA ILE A 87 -22.08 -14.10 1.04
C ILE A 87 -20.86 -14.80 0.43
N LEU A 88 -19.76 -14.09 0.18
CA LEU A 88 -18.54 -14.69 -0.35
C LEU A 88 -17.81 -15.54 0.70
N PRO A 89 -17.26 -16.70 0.33
CA PRO A 89 -16.37 -17.49 1.19
C PRO A 89 -14.97 -16.83 1.25
N LEU A 90 -14.89 -15.60 1.75
CA LEU A 90 -13.65 -14.84 1.89
C LEU A 90 -12.74 -15.53 2.92
N PRO A 91 -11.43 -15.67 2.64
CA PRO A 91 -10.49 -16.24 3.60
C PRO A 91 -10.40 -15.35 4.85
N PRO A 92 -10.38 -15.90 6.07
CA PRO A 92 -10.12 -15.14 7.29
C PRO A 92 -8.84 -14.29 7.18
N TYR A 93 -8.81 -13.14 7.85
CA TYR A 93 -7.71 -12.16 7.72
C TYR A 93 -6.32 -12.77 7.96
N ASP A 94 -6.17 -13.66 8.95
CA ASP A 94 -4.90 -14.32 9.25
C ASP A 94 -4.49 -15.35 8.18
N VAL A 95 -5.47 -16.07 7.60
CA VAL A 95 -5.25 -16.99 6.47
C VAL A 95 -4.80 -16.19 5.24
N TRP A 96 -5.48 -15.08 4.94
CA TRP A 96 -5.12 -14.18 3.85
C TRP A 96 -3.74 -13.56 4.05
N VAL A 97 -3.41 -13.09 5.26
CA VAL A 97 -2.07 -12.56 5.57
C VAL A 97 -1.00 -13.63 5.36
N ARG A 98 -1.20 -14.87 5.83
CA ARG A 98 -0.23 -15.97 5.56
C ARG A 98 0.00 -16.19 4.07
N ALA A 99 -1.06 -16.21 3.27
CA ALA A 99 -0.96 -16.37 1.81
C ALA A 99 -0.25 -15.18 1.15
N TRP A 100 -0.64 -13.94 1.50
CA TRP A 100 0.01 -12.70 1.05
C TRP A 100 1.50 -12.65 1.38
N MET A 101 1.89 -13.12 2.57
CA MET A 101 3.28 -13.16 3.01
C MET A 101 4.11 -14.21 2.26
N ALA A 102 3.49 -15.33 1.86
CA ALA A 102 4.13 -16.37 1.06
C ALA A 102 4.30 -15.94 -0.41
N ASP A 103 3.21 -15.55 -1.07
CA ASP A 103 3.23 -14.89 -2.37
C ASP A 103 2.11 -13.87 -2.53
N ARG A 104 2.50 -12.60 -2.55
CA ARG A 104 1.64 -11.43 -2.75
C ARG A 104 1.32 -11.13 -4.21
N GLN A 105 2.07 -11.68 -5.18
CA GLN A 105 1.96 -11.28 -6.58
C GLN A 105 0.54 -11.48 -7.15
N PRO A 106 -0.14 -12.63 -6.94
CA PRO A 106 -1.50 -12.83 -7.44
C PRO A 106 -2.51 -11.85 -6.84
N PHE A 107 -2.34 -11.48 -5.57
CA PHE A 107 -3.20 -10.52 -4.87
C PHE A 107 -3.00 -9.09 -5.36
N LEU A 108 -1.75 -8.69 -5.65
CA LEU A 108 -1.42 -7.39 -6.22
C LEU A 108 -2.01 -7.24 -7.63
N GLU A 109 -1.81 -8.23 -8.48
CA GLU A 109 -2.39 -8.29 -9.83
C GLU A 109 -3.92 -8.21 -9.79
N ARG A 110 -4.56 -9.05 -8.95
CA ARG A 110 -6.02 -9.07 -8.81
C ARG A 110 -6.60 -7.75 -8.28
N MET A 111 -5.89 -7.03 -7.42
CA MET A 111 -6.30 -5.70 -6.94
C MET A 111 -5.92 -4.54 -7.87
N GLY A 112 -5.24 -4.79 -8.99
CA GLY A 112 -4.69 -3.75 -9.87
C GLY A 112 -3.65 -2.86 -9.18
N VAL A 113 -2.91 -3.40 -8.21
CA VAL A 113 -1.84 -2.68 -7.49
C VAL A 113 -0.51 -3.03 -8.14
N PRO A 114 0.27 -2.05 -8.64
CA PRO A 114 1.55 -2.35 -9.27
C PRO A 114 2.53 -2.95 -8.26
N ALA A 115 3.16 -4.08 -8.58
CA ALA A 115 4.10 -4.76 -7.70
C ALA A 115 5.46 -4.04 -7.54
N THR A 116 5.72 -3.08 -8.44
CA THR A 116 6.94 -2.26 -8.53
C THR A 116 6.51 -0.79 -8.73
N PRO A 117 7.09 0.20 -8.02
CA PRO A 117 6.74 1.61 -8.19
C PRO A 117 7.00 2.10 -9.62
N ALA A 118 5.99 2.68 -10.27
CA ALA A 118 6.12 3.33 -11.57
C ALA A 118 6.63 4.79 -11.48
N GLY A 119 6.74 5.34 -10.26
CA GLY A 119 7.06 6.75 -10.02
C GLY A 119 7.52 7.04 -8.58
N PRO A 120 7.32 8.27 -8.09
CA PRO A 120 7.85 8.72 -6.79
C PRO A 120 7.04 8.23 -5.58
N GLU A 121 5.86 7.64 -5.79
CA GLU A 121 5.04 7.11 -4.71
C GLU A 121 5.63 5.80 -4.15
N PRO A 122 5.83 5.68 -2.84
CA PRO A 122 6.33 4.44 -2.23
C PRO A 122 5.34 3.27 -2.39
N VAL A 123 5.85 2.14 -2.86
CA VAL A 123 5.13 0.86 -2.87
C VAL A 123 5.88 -0.14 -2.00
N THR A 124 5.15 -0.88 -1.16
CA THR A 124 5.71 -2.03 -0.45
C THR A 124 6.17 -3.07 -1.49
N VAL A 125 7.46 -3.43 -1.51
CA VAL A 125 8.03 -4.45 -2.42
C VAL A 125 8.33 -5.80 -1.73
N ALA A 126 8.35 -5.82 -0.40
CA ALA A 126 8.43 -7.03 0.41
C ALA A 126 7.96 -6.76 1.85
N THR A 127 7.53 -7.81 2.53
CA THR A 127 7.13 -7.79 3.94
C THR A 127 7.76 -8.98 4.67
N ARG A 128 8.08 -8.83 5.95
CA ARG A 128 8.60 -9.88 6.84
C ARG A 128 8.07 -9.74 8.26
N GLU A 129 7.90 -10.85 8.94
CA GLU A 129 7.66 -10.87 10.39
C GLU A 129 8.94 -10.43 11.14
N VAL A 130 8.77 -9.67 12.22
CA VAL A 130 9.85 -9.26 13.14
C VAL A 130 9.75 -10.05 14.44
N ASP A 131 8.52 -10.15 14.95
CA ASP A 131 8.09 -10.98 16.07
C ASP A 131 6.56 -11.19 15.96
N GLN A 132 5.98 -11.87 16.96
CA GLN A 132 4.53 -12.20 17.02
C GLN A 132 3.60 -10.97 16.93
N ARG A 133 4.09 -9.76 17.23
CA ARG A 133 3.31 -8.51 17.19
C ARG A 133 3.65 -7.66 15.97
N TRP A 134 4.90 -7.66 15.51
CA TRP A 134 5.41 -6.67 14.55
C TRP A 134 5.75 -7.22 13.16
N TRP A 135 5.32 -6.48 12.15
CA TRP A 135 5.61 -6.73 10.74
C TRP A 135 6.46 -5.60 10.16
N ALA A 136 7.51 -5.92 9.40
CA ALA A 136 8.37 -4.99 8.69
C ALA A 136 8.09 -5.03 7.18
N HIS A 137 7.95 -3.86 6.57
CA HIS A 137 7.65 -3.67 5.16
C HIS A 137 8.78 -2.88 4.50
N LEU A 138 9.41 -3.43 3.47
CA LEU A 138 10.29 -2.66 2.60
C LEU A 138 9.43 -1.87 1.61
N ASN A 139 9.47 -0.54 1.69
CA ASN A 139 8.85 0.36 0.72
C ASN A 139 9.93 0.95 -0.16
N LEU A 140 9.78 0.83 -1.49
CA LEU A 140 10.64 1.47 -2.48
C LEU A 140 9.85 2.52 -3.25
N PHE A 141 10.56 3.51 -3.79
CA PHE A 141 10.06 4.46 -4.79
C PHE A 141 11.19 4.78 -5.78
N ARG A 142 10.81 5.28 -6.96
CA ARG A 142 11.78 5.68 -7.99
C ARG A 142 11.99 7.19 -7.96
N THR A 143 13.23 7.63 -7.83
CA THR A 143 13.58 9.05 -7.87
C THR A 143 13.75 9.58 -9.30
N GLY A 144 13.72 10.91 -9.46
CA GLY A 144 13.80 11.56 -10.78
C GLY A 144 15.13 11.36 -11.52
N ASP A 145 16.19 10.94 -10.81
CA ASP A 145 17.47 10.48 -11.38
C ASP A 145 17.42 9.03 -11.89
N GLY A 146 16.25 8.39 -11.84
CA GLY A 146 16.00 7.02 -12.29
C GLY A 146 16.34 5.94 -11.27
N ARG A 147 16.93 6.30 -10.12
CA ARG A 147 17.36 5.38 -9.06
C ARG A 147 16.23 4.94 -8.14
N TRP A 148 16.51 3.95 -7.30
CA TRP A 148 15.60 3.45 -6.28
C TRP A 148 16.04 3.89 -4.89
N ARG A 149 15.08 4.38 -4.11
CA ARG A 149 15.25 4.68 -2.69
C ARG A 149 14.15 3.99 -1.88
N GLY A 150 14.40 3.77 -0.60
CA GLY A 150 13.42 3.11 0.24
C GLY A 150 13.71 3.12 1.74
N PHE A 151 12.67 2.78 2.49
CA PHE A 151 12.63 2.77 3.95
C PHE A 151 11.87 1.53 4.44
N LEU A 152 12.06 1.18 5.71
CA LEU A 152 11.22 0.20 6.39
C LEU A 152 10.04 0.91 7.05
N SER A 153 8.83 0.35 6.91
CA SER A 153 7.72 0.65 7.81
C SER A 153 7.38 -0.55 8.69
N PHE A 154 7.00 -0.28 9.94
CA PHE A 154 6.64 -1.27 10.94
C PHE A 154 5.20 -1.06 11.40
N HIS A 155 4.48 -2.16 11.55
CA HIS A 155 3.08 -2.16 12.00
C HIS A 155 2.89 -3.23 13.07
N ALA A 156 2.23 -2.87 14.16
CA ALA A 156 1.83 -3.80 15.20
C ALA A 156 0.46 -4.42 14.87
N GLN A 157 0.28 -5.70 15.19
CA GLN A 157 -0.99 -6.38 15.02
C GLN A 157 -2.11 -5.70 15.83
N GLY A 158 -3.14 -5.23 15.13
CA GLY A 158 -4.29 -4.57 15.75
C GLY A 158 -4.14 -3.05 15.92
N GLU A 159 -2.96 -2.49 15.70
CA GLU A 159 -2.74 -1.04 15.80
C GLU A 159 -2.80 -0.37 14.42
N PRO A 160 -3.43 0.82 14.29
CA PRO A 160 -3.42 1.60 13.06
C PRO A 160 -2.12 2.39 12.87
N ARG A 161 -1.22 2.40 13.87
CA ARG A 161 -0.01 3.22 13.87
C ARG A 161 1.11 2.55 13.07
N THR A 162 1.65 3.30 12.12
CA THR A 162 2.84 2.95 11.37
C THR A 162 4.07 3.68 11.94
N LEU A 163 5.15 2.94 12.20
CA LEU A 163 6.48 3.52 12.46
C LEU A 163 7.30 3.41 11.17
N ARG A 164 8.20 4.36 10.89
CA ARG A 164 9.07 4.30 9.69
C ARG A 164 10.50 4.68 9.99
N THR A 165 11.45 4.01 9.34
CA THR A 165 12.86 4.43 9.34
C THR A 165 13.08 5.63 8.43
N ALA A 166 14.27 6.21 8.52
CA ALA A 166 14.83 6.99 7.42
C ALA A 166 15.04 6.12 6.16
N GLU A 167 15.39 6.76 5.06
CA GLU A 167 15.66 6.09 3.78
C GLU A 167 17.03 5.42 3.73
N ILE A 168 17.07 4.21 4.28
CA ILE A 168 18.26 3.37 4.42
C ILE A 168 18.54 2.47 3.20
N PHE A 169 17.59 2.32 2.27
CA PHE A 169 17.78 1.58 1.01
C PHE A 169 18.03 2.52 -0.16
N ARG A 170 19.07 2.24 -0.95
CA ARG A 170 19.45 2.96 -2.18
C ARG A 170 20.11 1.97 -3.15
N GLY A 171 19.77 2.04 -4.43
CA GLY A 171 20.36 1.21 -5.49
C GLY A 171 19.73 1.45 -6.86
N ASP A 172 20.22 0.74 -7.88
CA ASP A 172 19.74 0.90 -9.27
C ASP A 172 18.75 -0.21 -9.70
N ASP A 173 18.65 -1.31 -8.94
CA ASP A 173 17.70 -2.43 -9.15
C ASP A 173 16.81 -2.69 -7.91
N PRO A 174 15.46 -2.72 -8.04
CA PRO A 174 14.58 -3.03 -6.91
C PRO A 174 14.65 -4.51 -6.48
N ALA A 175 15.07 -5.44 -7.35
CA ALA A 175 15.21 -6.85 -7.00
C ALA A 175 16.43 -7.09 -6.08
N GLU A 176 17.55 -6.40 -6.30
CA GLU A 176 18.67 -6.32 -5.35
C GLU A 176 18.21 -5.79 -3.99
N LEU A 177 17.52 -4.64 -3.94
CA LEU A 177 17.09 -4.04 -2.66
C LEU A 177 16.15 -4.99 -1.90
N ARG A 178 15.26 -5.69 -2.62
CA ARG A 178 14.41 -6.75 -2.06
C ARG A 178 15.21 -7.94 -1.54
N ARG A 179 16.30 -8.34 -2.22
CA ARG A 179 17.21 -9.41 -1.77
C ARG A 179 17.93 -9.01 -0.48
N ARG A 180 18.51 -7.81 -0.43
CA ARG A 180 19.18 -7.25 0.77
C ARG A 180 18.24 -7.18 1.99
N PHE A 181 16.98 -6.84 1.79
CA PHE A 181 15.98 -6.87 2.88
C PHE A 181 15.62 -8.30 3.35
N ARG A 182 15.66 -9.30 2.47
CA ARG A 182 15.49 -10.72 2.84
C ARG A 182 16.70 -11.27 3.61
N GLU A 183 17.89 -10.71 3.41
CA GLU A 183 19.13 -11.08 4.12
C GLU A 183 19.19 -10.55 5.57
N PHE A 184 18.34 -9.58 5.96
CA PHE A 184 18.29 -9.09 7.34
C PHE A 184 17.92 -10.21 8.33
N THR A 185 18.61 -10.26 9.47
CA THR A 185 18.27 -11.21 10.54
C THR A 185 17.08 -10.69 11.37
N PRO A 186 16.39 -11.53 12.15
CA PRO A 186 15.40 -11.06 13.12
C PRO A 186 15.97 -10.01 14.09
N LEU A 187 17.22 -10.19 14.54
CA LEU A 187 17.94 -9.21 15.37
C LEU A 187 18.13 -7.86 14.65
N SER A 188 18.44 -7.88 13.35
CA SER A 188 18.57 -6.67 12.52
C SER A 188 17.23 -5.93 12.42
N LEU A 189 16.13 -6.65 12.18
CA LEU A 189 14.78 -6.06 12.10
C LEU A 189 14.34 -5.50 13.45
N GLN A 190 14.61 -6.19 14.56
CA GLN A 190 14.35 -5.70 15.92
C GLN A 190 15.21 -4.48 16.29
N ALA A 191 16.44 -4.37 15.78
CA ALA A 191 17.27 -3.18 15.97
C ALA A 191 16.67 -1.96 15.23
N PHE A 192 16.23 -2.13 13.98
CA PHE A 192 15.53 -1.08 13.24
C PHE A 192 14.21 -0.67 13.89
N LEU A 193 13.41 -1.64 14.36
CA LEU A 193 12.17 -1.35 15.10
C LEU A 193 12.45 -0.52 16.37
N ARG A 194 13.44 -0.93 17.18
CA ARG A 194 13.84 -0.17 18.37
C ARG A 194 14.35 1.24 18.06
N SER A 195 14.97 1.48 16.91
CA SER A 195 15.40 2.82 16.50
C SER A 195 14.27 3.77 16.08
N VAL A 196 13.04 3.28 15.94
CA VAL A 196 11.86 4.08 15.54
C VAL A 196 10.71 4.00 16.54
N LEU A 197 10.89 3.29 17.65
CA LEU A 197 9.99 3.35 18.79
C LEU A 197 10.20 4.69 19.53
N PRO A 198 9.13 5.35 19.99
CA PRO A 198 9.20 6.60 20.75
C PRO A 198 9.67 6.39 22.20
#